data_AF-A0A842Q7E6-F1
#
_entry.id   AF-A0A842Q7E6-F1
#
_cell.length_a   1.000
_cell.length_b   1.000
_cell.length_c   1.000
_cell.angle_alpha   90.00
_cell.angle_beta   90.00
_cell.angle_gamma   90.00
#
_symmetry.space_group_name_H-M   'P 1'
#
loop_
_entity.id
_entity.type
_entity.pdbx_description
1 polymer ?
#
loop_
_entity_poly.entity_id
_entity_poly.type
_entity_poly.pdbx_seq_one_letter_code
_entity_poly.pdbx_strand_id
1 'polypeptide(L)'
;MGWIELKVFGNFYFRELLLPSGIDKYLSFNSNMLKQGDAMLFGEEKDWKEYLCGNAQVELAELIERAKQHKCAYMQADDVKVAQVWCALTEVSRQMKELSERVEKTEVALKGLAELGEVAKRENLRERLGDLLKAKSKDEKEKVERIVDVLMEF
;
A
#
# COMPACT_ATOMS: atom_id res chain seq x y z
N MET A 1 4.05 -21.42 -35.23
CA MET A 1 3.82 -22.02 -33.90
C MET A 1 5.05 -21.74 -33.07
N GLY A 2 5.03 -20.68 -32.26
CA GLY A 2 6.17 -20.28 -31.42
C GLY A 2 5.99 -20.86 -30.02
N TRP A 3 7.05 -21.47 -29.49
CA TRP A 3 7.08 -22.04 -28.15
C TRP A 3 7.05 -20.93 -27.09
N ILE A 4 6.29 -21.13 -26.01
CA ILE A 4 6.21 -20.23 -24.85
C ILE A 4 7.25 -20.70 -23.84
N GLU A 5 8.31 -19.90 -23.60
CA GLU A 5 9.17 -20.09 -22.44
C GLU A 5 8.60 -19.32 -21.25
N LEU A 6 8.17 -20.05 -20.21
CA LEU A 6 7.93 -19.47 -18.89
C LEU A 6 9.28 -19.29 -18.17
N LYS A 7 9.75 -18.05 -18.02
CA LYS A 7 10.82 -17.75 -17.06
C LYS A 7 10.22 -17.41 -15.71
N VAL A 8 10.60 -18.20 -14.70
CA VAL A 8 10.19 -18.00 -13.30
C VAL A 8 11.17 -17.03 -12.64
N PHE A 9 10.67 -15.86 -12.22
CA PHE A 9 11.36 -14.98 -11.28
C PHE A 9 10.53 -14.89 -9.99
N GLY A 10 10.76 -15.83 -9.06
CA GLY A 10 10.03 -15.92 -7.79
C GLY A 10 8.54 -16.27 -7.94
N ASN A 11 7.71 -15.81 -6.99
CA ASN A 11 6.26 -16.11 -6.90
C ASN A 11 5.37 -15.25 -7.82
N PHE A 12 5.93 -14.56 -8.81
CA PHE A 12 5.17 -13.70 -9.72
C PHE A 12 5.16 -14.30 -11.13
N TYR A 13 3.96 -14.68 -11.61
CA TYR A 13 3.74 -15.09 -12.99
C TYR A 13 3.64 -13.83 -13.87
N PHE A 14 4.70 -13.52 -14.63
CA PHE A 14 4.64 -12.51 -15.68
C PHE A 14 4.09 -13.14 -16.96
N ARG A 15 2.89 -12.74 -17.39
CA ARG A 15 2.41 -13.03 -18.73
C ARG A 15 3.02 -11.99 -19.65
N GLU A 16 4.00 -12.39 -20.45
CA GLU A 16 4.63 -11.55 -21.46
C GLU A 16 3.57 -11.21 -22.53
N LEU A 17 2.86 -10.10 -22.34
CA LEU A 17 2.06 -9.49 -23.38
C LEU A 17 3.04 -8.83 -24.34
N LEU A 18 3.33 -9.50 -25.46
CA LEU A 18 3.84 -8.89 -26.67
C LEU A 18 2.86 -7.76 -27.06
N LEU A 19 3.09 -6.57 -26.51
CA LEU A 19 2.45 -5.36 -27.00
C LEU A 19 3.06 -5.07 -28.38
N PRO A 20 2.24 -4.82 -29.42
CA PRO A 20 2.73 -4.47 -30.74
C PRO A 20 3.61 -3.22 -30.63
N SER A 21 4.82 -3.33 -31.16
CA SER A 21 5.76 -2.24 -31.42
C SER A 21 5.05 -1.05 -32.04
N GLY A 22 4.88 0.04 -31.29
CA GLY A 22 4.16 1.21 -31.81
C GLY A 22 3.87 2.35 -30.83
N ILE A 23 4.60 2.47 -29.71
CA ILE A 23 4.47 3.65 -28.83
C ILE A 23 5.83 4.35 -28.72
N ASP A 24 6.43 4.60 -29.88
CA ASP A 24 7.59 5.49 -30.04
C ASP A 24 7.09 6.91 -30.26
N LYS A 25 6.95 7.63 -29.15
CA LYS A 25 6.92 9.09 -28.99
C LYS A 25 6.03 9.31 -27.79
N TYR A 26 6.62 9.65 -26.66
CA TYR A 26 6.24 10.75 -25.78
C TYR A 26 7.10 10.60 -24.52
N LEU A 27 7.47 11.74 -23.93
CA LEU A 27 8.25 11.88 -22.69
C LEU A 27 9.78 11.82 -22.89
N SER A 28 10.38 12.83 -23.54
CA SER A 28 11.78 13.20 -23.29
C SER A 28 11.85 14.01 -22.00
N PHE A 29 12.46 13.44 -20.95
CA PHE A 29 12.89 14.20 -19.77
C PHE A 29 14.37 14.53 -19.95
N ASN A 30 14.71 15.79 -20.18
CA ASN A 30 16.09 16.22 -20.40
C ASN A 30 16.56 17.07 -19.21
N SER A 31 17.38 16.48 -18.33
CA SER A 31 18.14 17.23 -17.33
C SER A 31 19.57 17.38 -17.86
N ASN A 32 19.82 18.52 -18.51
CA ASN A 32 21.15 19.07 -18.83
C ASN A 32 22.20 18.08 -19.35
N MET A 33 22.09 17.67 -20.62
CA MET A 33 23.26 17.36 -21.45
C MET A 33 22.94 17.69 -22.92
N LEU A 34 23.46 18.83 -23.40
CA LEU A 34 24.20 19.00 -24.65
C LEU A 34 24.35 20.50 -24.94
N LYS A 35 25.58 20.99 -24.76
CA LYS A 35 26.03 22.25 -25.38
C LYS A 35 26.26 21.99 -26.86
N GLN A 36 25.96 23.01 -27.66
CA GLN A 36 26.33 23.27 -29.06
C GLN A 36 25.50 22.59 -30.17
N GLY A 37 24.96 23.48 -31.02
CA GLY A 37 24.69 23.20 -32.43
C GLY A 37 23.23 22.85 -32.74
N ASP A 38 22.34 23.84 -32.72
CA ASP A 38 21.36 24.10 -33.79
C ASP A 38 20.29 25.07 -33.30
N ALA A 39 20.43 26.33 -33.74
CA ALA A 39 19.39 27.32 -33.62
C ALA A 39 18.41 27.13 -34.78
N MET A 40 17.35 26.34 -34.56
CA MET A 40 16.14 26.44 -35.39
C MET A 40 14.90 25.94 -34.61
N LEU A 41 13.92 26.84 -34.49
CA LEU A 41 12.52 26.60 -34.08
C LEU A 41 12.22 26.39 -32.58
N PHE A 42 12.45 27.42 -31.75
CA PHE A 42 11.87 27.49 -30.41
C PHE A 42 10.46 28.11 -30.45
N GLY A 43 9.46 27.29 -30.76
CA GLY A 43 8.21 27.39 -30.00
C GLY A 43 8.50 26.69 -28.68
N GLU A 44 8.30 27.35 -27.54
CA GLU A 44 8.51 26.71 -26.23
C GLU A 44 7.61 25.47 -26.14
N GLU A 45 8.20 24.29 -26.31
CA GLU A 45 7.52 23.02 -26.06
C GLU A 45 7.23 22.96 -24.57
N LYS A 46 5.99 23.28 -24.18
CA LYS A 46 5.56 23.23 -22.79
C LYS A 46 5.82 21.86 -22.22
N ASP A 47 6.48 21.81 -21.06
CA ASP A 47 6.69 20.55 -20.35
C ASP A 47 5.31 19.93 -20.07
N TRP A 48 5.09 18.69 -20.48
CA TRP A 48 3.84 17.98 -20.26
C TRP A 48 3.45 17.94 -18.76
N LYS A 49 4.44 18.08 -17.87
CA LYS A 49 4.23 18.18 -16.42
C LYS A 49 3.47 19.43 -16.01
N GLU A 50 3.52 20.51 -16.79
CA GLU A 50 2.72 21.73 -16.56
C GLU A 50 1.22 21.46 -16.66
N TYR A 51 0.81 20.37 -17.31
CA TYR A 51 -0.59 19.95 -17.38
C TYR A 51 -1.03 19.13 -16.15
N LEU A 52 -0.11 18.72 -15.28
CA LEU A 52 -0.44 18.11 -14.00
C LEU A 52 -0.85 19.20 -13.01
N CYS A 53 -1.82 18.91 -12.14
CA CYS A 53 -2.11 19.79 -11.01
C CYS A 53 -0.91 19.86 -10.05
N GLY A 54 -0.77 20.97 -9.31
CA GLY A 54 0.40 21.21 -8.46
C GLY A 54 0.72 20.06 -7.50
N ASN A 55 -0.30 19.45 -6.89
CA ASN A 55 -0.11 18.30 -5.99
C ASN A 55 0.47 17.08 -6.74
N ALA A 56 -0.05 16.76 -7.93
CA ALA A 56 0.43 15.65 -8.74
C ALA A 56 1.88 15.87 -9.22
N GLN A 57 2.27 17.13 -9.49
CA GLN A 57 3.67 17.45 -9.81
C GLN A 57 4.61 17.17 -8.63
N VAL A 58 4.20 17.53 -7.42
CA VAL A 58 4.95 17.26 -6.18
C VAL A 58 5.06 15.75 -5.93
N GLU A 59 3.95 15.03 -6.00
CA GLU A 59 3.92 13.57 -5.81
C GLU A 59 4.80 12.84 -6.84
N LEU A 60 4.76 13.27 -8.10
CA LEU A 60 5.61 12.72 -9.15
C LEU A 60 7.10 13.01 -8.88
N ALA A 61 7.44 14.23 -8.44
CA ALA A 61 8.80 14.59 -8.12
C ALA A 61 9.36 13.75 -6.96
N GLU A 62 8.58 13.55 -5.89
CA GLU A 62 8.95 12.68 -4.77
C GLU A 62 9.12 11.22 -5.21
N LEU A 63 8.23 10.72 -6.07
CA LEU A 63 8.31 9.36 -6.58
C LEU A 63 9.58 9.14 -7.40
N ILE A 64 9.91 10.10 -8.28
CA ILE A 64 11.16 10.09 -9.06
C ILE A 64 12.37 10.13 -8.13
N GLU A 65 12.35 10.98 -7.09
CA GLU A 65 13.45 11.08 -6.13
C GLU A 65 13.70 9.74 -5.43
N ARG A 66 12.65 9.04 -4.97
CA ARG A 66 12.77 7.72 -4.37
C ARG A 66 13.31 6.69 -5.37
N ALA A 67 12.82 6.72 -6.61
CA ALA A 67 13.27 5.79 -7.66
C ALA A 67 14.78 5.95 -8.01
N LYS A 68 15.42 7.08 -7.69
CA LYS A 68 16.86 7.29 -7.90
C LYS A 68 17.75 6.31 -7.12
N GLN A 69 17.24 5.66 -6.07
CA GLN A 69 17.97 4.58 -5.39
C GLN A 69 18.32 3.44 -6.35
N HIS A 70 17.52 3.25 -7.40
CA HIS A 70 17.71 2.24 -8.44
C HIS A 70 18.44 2.78 -9.68
N LYS A 71 19.13 3.94 -9.57
CA LYS A 71 19.79 4.59 -10.71
C LYS A 71 20.74 3.69 -11.46
N CYS A 72 21.55 2.91 -10.76
CA CYS A 72 22.49 2.00 -11.40
C CYS A 72 21.78 0.94 -12.26
N ALA A 73 20.55 0.56 -11.93
CA ALA A 73 19.78 -0.42 -12.69
C ALA A 73 19.17 0.20 -13.95
N TYR A 74 18.41 1.30 -13.82
CA TYR A 74 17.74 1.88 -15.00
C TYR A 74 18.71 2.55 -15.98
N MET A 75 19.88 3.01 -15.53
CA MET A 75 20.88 3.60 -16.43
C MET A 75 21.59 2.58 -17.32
N GLN A 76 21.50 1.29 -16.98
CA GLN A 76 22.06 0.20 -17.78
C GLN A 76 21.03 -0.47 -18.69
N ALA A 77 19.76 -0.05 -18.64
CA ALA A 77 18.71 -0.60 -19.47
C ALA A 77 18.76 -0.01 -20.89
N ASP A 78 18.35 -0.81 -21.87
CA ASP A 78 18.24 -0.37 -23.28
C ASP A 78 17.25 0.81 -23.41
N ASP A 79 16.13 0.74 -22.67
CA ASP A 79 15.20 1.84 -22.50
C ASP A 79 15.20 2.33 -21.04
N VAL A 80 15.99 3.37 -20.81
CA VAL A 80 16.13 4.02 -19.51
C VAL A 80 14.80 4.54 -18.96
N LYS A 81 13.90 5.03 -19.83
CA LYS A 81 12.64 5.66 -19.40
C LYS A 81 11.64 4.61 -18.94
N VAL A 82 11.50 3.54 -19.71
CA VAL A 82 10.68 2.39 -19.33
C VAL A 82 11.21 1.79 -18.03
N ALA A 83 12.54 1.63 -17.91
CA ALA A 83 13.15 1.15 -16.67
C ALA A 83 12.90 2.08 -15.47
N GLN A 84 12.97 3.40 -15.64
CA GLN A 84 12.63 4.37 -14.59
C GLN A 84 11.17 4.22 -14.11
N VAL A 85 10.23 3.98 -15.01
CA VAL A 85 8.82 3.71 -14.65
C VAL A 85 8.70 2.44 -13.83
N TRP A 86 9.39 1.35 -14.21
CA TRP A 86 9.40 0.11 -13.44
C TRP A 86 10.04 0.26 -12.05
N CYS A 87 11.13 1.04 -11.94
CA CYS A 87 11.73 1.37 -10.66
C CYS A 87 10.77 2.18 -9.78
N ALA A 88 10.08 3.17 -10.34
CA ALA A 88 9.06 3.94 -9.63
C ALA A 88 7.89 3.05 -9.17
N LEU A 89 7.41 2.16 -10.03
CA LEU A 89 6.33 1.22 -9.68
C LEU A 89 6.74 0.26 -8.56
N THR A 90 8.01 -0.16 -8.54
CA THR A 90 8.57 -0.98 -7.46
C THR A 90 8.52 -0.23 -6.12
N GLU A 91 8.87 1.05 -6.10
CA GLU A 91 8.75 1.88 -4.89
C GLU A 91 7.30 2.04 -4.42
N VAL A 92 6.35 2.23 -5.33
CA VAL A 92 4.93 2.28 -4.98
C VAL A 92 4.48 0.94 -4.39
N SER A 93 4.85 -0.18 -5.02
CA SER A 93 4.51 -1.52 -4.51
C SER A 93 5.08 -1.76 -3.11
N ARG A 94 6.32 -1.32 -2.84
CA ARG A 94 6.92 -1.39 -1.50
C ARG A 94 6.11 -0.59 -0.48
N GLN A 95 5.73 0.65 -0.80
CA GLN A 95 4.90 1.48 0.10
C GLN A 95 3.53 0.86 0.37
N MET A 96 2.89 0.26 -0.64
CA MET A 96 1.62 -0.44 -0.46
C MET A 96 1.75 -1.63 0.49
N LYS A 97 2.85 -2.40 0.40
CA LYS A 97 3.13 -3.51 1.32
C LYS A 97 3.34 -3.02 2.75
N GLU A 98 4.19 -2.01 2.94
CA GLU A 98 4.44 -1.41 4.25
C GLU A 98 3.16 -0.86 4.89
N LEU A 99 2.28 -0.22 4.10
CA LEU A 99 0.99 0.24 4.58
C LEU A 99 0.06 -0.92 4.96
N SER A 100 0.02 -1.96 4.13
CA SER A 100 -0.81 -3.15 4.38
C SER A 100 -0.40 -3.85 5.68
N GLU A 101 0.91 -4.04 5.90
CA GLU A 101 1.44 -4.63 7.15
C GLU A 101 1.09 -3.78 8.38
N ARG A 102 1.10 -2.45 8.25
CA ARG A 102 0.71 -1.56 9.34
C ARG A 102 -0.77 -1.66 9.66
N VAL A 103 -1.61 -1.71 8.63
CA VAL A 103 -3.07 -1.91 8.78
C VAL A 103 -3.34 -3.24 9.47
N GLU A 104 -2.71 -4.32 9.00
CA GLU A 104 -2.86 -5.66 9.59
C GLU A 104 -2.49 -5.66 11.09
N LYS A 105 -1.35 -5.06 11.46
CA LYS A 105 -0.95 -4.94 12.87
C LYS A 105 -1.97 -4.15 13.70
N THR A 106 -2.53 -3.07 13.13
CA THR A 106 -3.57 -2.29 13.79
C THR A 106 -4.86 -3.09 13.96
N GLU A 107 -5.27 -3.86 12.95
CA GLU A 107 -6.45 -4.73 13.05
C GLU A 107 -6.29 -5.80 14.13
N VAL A 108 -5.12 -6.43 14.22
CA VAL A 108 -4.81 -7.41 15.28
C VAL A 108 -4.88 -6.76 16.65
N ALA A 109 -4.27 -5.57 16.81
CA ALA A 109 -4.32 -4.85 18.07
C ALA A 109 -5.75 -4.45 18.46
N LEU A 110 -6.56 -4.00 17.51
CA LEU A 110 -7.95 -3.63 17.76
C LEU A 110 -8.82 -4.83 18.13
N LYS A 111 -8.61 -5.99 17.49
CA LYS A 111 -9.27 -7.25 17.88
C LYS A 111 -8.90 -7.65 19.31
N GLY A 112 -7.62 -7.61 19.66
CA GLY A 112 -7.17 -7.88 21.02
C GLY A 112 -7.77 -6.93 22.05
N LEU A 113 -7.88 -5.63 21.72
CA LEU A 113 -8.55 -4.65 22.58
C LEU A 113 -10.06 -4.92 22.73
N ALA A 114 -10.74 -5.32 21.65
CA ALA A 114 -12.15 -5.67 21.68
C ALA A 114 -12.39 -6.90 22.58
N GLU A 115 -11.57 -7.96 22.42
CA GLU A 115 -11.64 -9.16 23.25
C GLU A 115 -11.40 -8.86 24.74
N LEU A 116 -10.39 -8.05 25.06
CA LEU A 116 -10.15 -7.59 26.43
C LEU A 116 -11.31 -6.76 26.98
N GLY A 117 -11.91 -5.91 26.14
CA GLY A 117 -13.09 -5.12 26.47
C GLY A 117 -14.29 -6.00 26.84
N GLU A 118 -14.55 -7.07 26.08
CA GLU A 118 -15.64 -8.00 26.35
C GLU A 118 -15.43 -8.78 27.66
N VAL A 119 -14.20 -9.21 27.95
CA VAL A 119 -13.87 -9.85 29.24
C VAL A 119 -14.09 -8.87 30.40
N ALA A 120 -13.61 -7.64 30.27
CA ALA A 120 -13.80 -6.61 31.29
C ALA A 120 -15.28 -6.25 31.48
N LYS A 121 -16.07 -6.17 30.40
CA LYS A 121 -17.51 -5.94 30.43
C LYS A 121 -18.22 -7.07 31.18
N ARG A 122 -17.88 -8.33 30.89
CA ARG A 122 -18.43 -9.51 31.56
C ARG A 122 -18.14 -9.52 33.06
N GLU A 123 -16.89 -9.29 33.46
CA GLU A 123 -16.51 -9.25 34.88
C GLU A 123 -17.20 -8.09 35.62
N ASN A 124 -17.29 -6.91 34.99
CA ASN A 124 -17.99 -5.77 35.58
C ASN A 124 -19.49 -6.04 35.77
N LEU A 125 -20.14 -6.65 34.78
CA LEU A 125 -21.54 -7.08 34.89
C LEU A 125 -21.74 -8.10 36.02
N ARG A 126 -20.84 -9.08 36.10
CA ARG A 126 -20.85 -10.12 37.13
C ARG A 126 -20.73 -9.53 38.53
N GLU A 127 -19.78 -8.63 38.75
CA GLU A 127 -19.56 -7.95 40.03
C GLU A 127 -20.79 -7.13 40.43
N ARG A 128 -21.28 -6.27 39.53
CA ARG A 128 -22.46 -5.42 39.80
C ARG A 128 -23.72 -6.23 40.10
N LEU A 129 -23.98 -7.30 39.34
CA LEU A 129 -25.15 -8.15 39.58
C LEU A 129 -25.02 -8.97 40.86
N GLY A 130 -23.82 -9.45 41.17
CA GLY A 130 -23.53 -10.14 42.44
C GLY A 130 -23.81 -9.26 43.64
N ASP A 131 -23.36 -8.00 43.59
CA ASP A 131 -23.58 -7.01 44.64
C ASP A 131 -25.06 -6.59 44.77
N LEU A 132 -25.73 -6.33 43.64
CA LEU A 132 -27.15 -5.95 43.62
C LEU A 132 -28.06 -7.06 44.16
N LEU A 133 -27.79 -8.31 43.79
CA LEU A 133 -28.57 -9.47 44.24
C LEU A 133 -28.11 -9.99 45.60
N LYS A 134 -27.05 -9.42 46.18
CA LYS A 134 -26.42 -9.88 47.44
C LYS A 134 -26.17 -11.38 47.43
N ALA A 135 -25.75 -11.92 46.29
CA ALA A 135 -25.62 -13.37 46.08
C ALA A 135 -24.52 -13.95 46.98
N LYS A 136 -24.90 -14.75 47.99
CA LYS A 136 -23.96 -15.36 48.95
C LYS A 136 -23.91 -16.87 48.83
N SER A 137 -25.03 -17.49 48.45
CA SER A 137 -25.14 -18.93 48.27
C SER A 137 -24.72 -19.36 46.85
N LYS A 138 -24.43 -20.66 46.69
CA LYS A 138 -24.01 -21.24 45.41
C LYS A 138 -25.08 -21.05 44.33
N ASP A 139 -26.35 -21.28 44.66
CA ASP A 139 -27.48 -21.18 43.74
C ASP A 139 -27.74 -19.74 43.28
N GLU A 140 -27.53 -18.75 44.15
CA GLU A 140 -27.67 -17.34 43.79
C GLU A 140 -26.56 -16.88 42.84
N LYS A 141 -25.32 -17.35 43.05
CA LYS A 141 -24.22 -17.09 42.12
C LYS A 141 -24.49 -17.72 40.76
N GLU A 142 -25.08 -18.91 40.72
CA GLU A 142 -25.45 -19.58 39.47
C GLU A 142 -26.55 -18.81 38.71
N LYS A 143 -27.48 -18.17 39.43
CA LYS A 143 -28.47 -17.26 38.81
C LYS A 143 -27.82 -15.98 38.26
N VAL A 144 -26.84 -15.41 38.96
CA VAL A 144 -26.07 -14.25 38.48
C VAL A 144 -25.36 -14.60 37.17
N GLU A 145 -24.69 -15.75 37.08
CA GLU A 145 -24.04 -16.19 35.83
C GLU A 145 -25.03 -16.28 34.67
N ARG A 146 -26.20 -16.89 34.87
CA ARG A 146 -27.24 -16.96 33.81
C ARG A 146 -27.70 -15.59 33.33
N ILE A 147 -27.81 -14.61 34.24
CA ILE A 147 -28.21 -13.25 33.87
C ILE A 147 -27.07 -12.57 33.09
N VAL A 148 -25.82 -12.74 33.52
CA VAL A 148 -24.65 -12.23 32.78
C VAL A 148 -24.61 -12.82 31.38
N ASP A 149 -24.84 -14.14 31.23
CA ASP A 149 -24.86 -14.82 29.93
C ASP A 149 -25.90 -14.19 28.99
N VAL A 150 -27.15 -14.04 29.47
CA VAL A 150 -28.22 -13.41 28.67
C VAL A 150 -27.88 -11.97 28.30
N LEU A 151 -27.27 -11.20 29.21
CA LEU A 151 -26.91 -9.79 28.94
C LEU A 151 -25.71 -9.64 28.00
N MET A 152 -24.87 -10.65 27.86
CA MET A 152 -23.75 -10.65 26.92
C MET A 152 -24.16 -11.09 25.51
N GLU A 153 -25.38 -11.61 25.32
CA GLU A 153 -25.94 -11.94 23.99
C GLU A 153 -26.56 -10.73 23.27
N PHE A 154 -26.77 -9.60 23.97
CA PHE A 154 -27.29 -8.32 23.43
C PHE A 154 -26.20 -7.26 23.22
#